data_AF-A0A0J1IM76-F1
#
_entry.id   AF-A0A0J1IM76-F1
#
_cell.length_a   1.000
_cell.length_b   1.000
_cell.length_c   1.000
_cell.angle_alpha   90.00
_cell.angle_beta   90.00
_cell.angle_gamma   90.00
#
_symmetry.space_group_name_H-M   'P 1'
#
loop_
_entity.id
_entity.type
_entity.pdbx_description
1 polymer ?
#
loop_
_entity_poly.entity_id
_entity_poly.type
_entity_poly.pdbx_seq_one_letter_code
_entity_poly.pdbx_strand_id
1 'polypeptide(L)'
;MSDFIEGLKKGAKAIKESFGPSRYEVANIKVICPHCKNDIFEDGSAQLNTAGATFLNLDWLNKSATILICTNCGLIQWFMESPEKI
;
A
#
# COMPACT_ATOMS: atom_id res chain seq x y z
N MET A 1 13.06 -35.01 4.18
CA MET A 1 13.52 -33.64 4.57
C MET A 1 13.34 -32.62 3.44
N SER A 2 13.49 -33.02 2.17
CA SER A 2 13.24 -32.19 0.98
C SER A 2 11.82 -31.66 0.87
N ASP A 3 10.84 -32.52 1.13
CA ASP A 3 9.42 -32.23 0.82
C ASP A 3 8.84 -31.19 1.79
N PHE A 4 9.34 -31.17 3.02
CA PHE A 4 9.01 -30.15 4.02
C PHE A 4 9.55 -28.76 3.63
N ILE A 5 10.79 -28.70 3.13
CA ILE A 5 11.41 -27.45 2.66
C ILE A 5 10.70 -26.94 1.40
N GLU A 6 10.27 -27.84 0.51
CA GLU A 6 9.50 -27.46 -0.68
C GLU A 6 8.10 -26.93 -0.32
N GLY A 7 7.42 -27.55 0.64
CA GLY A 7 6.16 -27.05 1.19
C GLY A 7 6.29 -25.65 1.78
N LEU A 8 7.36 -25.40 2.56
CA LEU A 8 7.67 -24.07 3.11
C LEU A 8 7.93 -23.03 2.01
N LYS A 9 8.68 -23.37 0.96
CA LYS A 9 8.93 -22.47 -0.18
C LYS A 9 7.64 -22.12 -0.93
N LYS A 10 6.76 -23.10 -1.15
CA LYS A 10 5.45 -22.86 -1.79
C LYS A 10 4.58 -21.95 -0.93
N GLY A 11 4.54 -22.16 0.38
CA GLY A 11 3.84 -21.29 1.33
C GLY A 11 4.37 -19.85 1.30
N ALA A 12 5.69 -19.66 1.36
CA ALA A 12 6.30 -18.33 1.31
C ALA A 12 6.01 -17.59 -0.01
N LYS A 13 5.98 -18.31 -1.14
CA LYS A 13 5.64 -17.73 -2.45
C LYS A 13 4.19 -17.26 -2.50
N ALA A 14 3.25 -18.08 -2.04
CA ALA A 14 1.83 -17.73 -2.00
C ALA A 14 1.56 -16.52 -1.08
N ILE A 15 2.24 -16.46 0.07
CA ILE A 15 2.18 -15.31 0.99
C ILE A 15 2.67 -14.05 0.27
N LYS A 16 3.82 -14.11 -0.42
CA LYS A 16 4.35 -12.96 -1.16
C LYS A 16 3.42 -12.48 -2.27
N GLU A 17 2.81 -13.41 -3.02
CA GLU A 17 1.85 -13.07 -4.09
C GLU A 17 0.58 -12.41 -3.53
N SER A 18 0.17 -12.74 -2.29
CA SER A 18 -0.93 -12.07 -1.60
C SER A 18 -0.66 -10.58 -1.29
N PHE A 19 0.61 -10.17 -1.20
CA PHE A 19 1.02 -8.78 -0.96
C PHE A 19 1.36 -8.01 -2.25
N GLY A 20 1.07 -8.57 -3.42
CA GLY A 20 1.29 -7.88 -4.70
C GLY A 20 0.27 -6.75 -4.96
N PRO A 21 0.48 -5.99 -6.05
CA PRO A 21 -0.43 -4.94 -6.47
C PRO A 21 -1.87 -5.44 -6.59
N SER A 22 -2.83 -4.61 -6.21
CA SER A 22 -4.23 -5.02 -6.09
C SER A 22 -5.19 -3.89 -6.41
N ARG A 23 -6.48 -4.20 -6.38
CA ARG A 23 -7.55 -3.22 -6.50
C ARG A 23 -7.93 -2.77 -5.10
N TYR A 24 -8.41 -1.53 -5.01
CA TYR A 24 -8.81 -0.95 -3.74
C TYR A 24 -10.15 -0.24 -3.88
N GLU A 25 -10.85 -0.10 -2.78
CA GLU A 25 -12.02 0.75 -2.63
C GLU A 25 -11.92 1.65 -1.40
N VAL A 26 -12.60 2.79 -1.47
CA VAL A 26 -12.74 3.74 -0.37
C VAL A 26 -14.19 4.19 -0.34
N ALA A 27 -14.83 4.11 0.83
CA ALA A 27 -16.25 4.39 0.97
C ALA A 27 -17.15 3.59 -0.02
N ASN A 28 -16.81 2.31 -0.26
CA ASN A 28 -17.46 1.43 -1.25
C ASN A 28 -17.38 1.93 -2.71
N ILE A 29 -16.40 2.78 -3.02
CA ILE A 29 -16.14 3.26 -4.38
C ILE A 29 -14.76 2.77 -4.80
N LYS A 30 -14.73 2.05 -5.92
CA LYS A 30 -13.48 1.55 -6.51
C LYS A 30 -12.54 2.70 -6.85
N VAL A 31 -11.30 2.59 -6.40
CA VAL A 31 -10.25 3.56 -6.73
C VAL A 31 -9.83 3.38 -8.19
N ILE A 32 -9.88 4.46 -8.95
CA ILE A 32 -9.44 4.51 -10.35
C ILE A 32 -8.42 5.61 -10.49
N CYS A 33 -7.33 5.36 -11.22
CA CYS A 33 -6.31 6.36 -11.47
C CYS A 33 -6.91 7.48 -12.32
N PRO A 34 -7.02 8.73 -11.83
CA PRO A 34 -7.65 9.80 -12.58
C PRO A 34 -6.90 10.14 -13.87
N HIS A 35 -5.59 9.91 -13.89
CA HIS A 35 -4.69 10.18 -15.02
C HIS A 35 -4.80 9.16 -16.15
N CYS A 36 -4.62 7.86 -15.87
CA CYS A 36 -4.55 6.82 -16.92
C CYS A 36 -5.69 5.78 -16.89
N LYS A 37 -6.65 5.92 -15.96
CA LYS A 37 -7.82 5.03 -15.78
C LYS A 37 -7.51 3.59 -15.35
N ASN A 38 -6.24 3.26 -15.08
CA ASN A 38 -5.86 1.99 -14.47
C ASN A 38 -6.47 1.84 -13.06
N ASP A 39 -6.71 0.60 -12.65
CA ASP A 39 -7.35 0.26 -11.38
C ASP A 39 -6.48 -0.63 -10.45
N ILE A 40 -5.25 -0.91 -10.85
CA ILE A 40 -4.28 -1.70 -10.07
C ILE A 40 -3.26 -0.76 -9.42
N PHE A 41 -3.07 -0.94 -8.12
CA PHE A 41 -2.18 -0.10 -7.31
C PHE A 41 -1.26 -0.94 -6.45
N GLU A 42 -0.08 -0.42 -6.17
CA GLU A 42 0.78 -0.85 -5.06
C GLU A 42 0.49 0.06 -3.85
N ASP A 43 0.26 -0.52 -2.68
CA ASP A 43 0.05 0.25 -1.45
C ASP A 43 1.37 0.57 -0.73
N GLY A 44 1.37 1.70 -0.02
CA GLY A 44 2.48 2.10 0.82
C GLY A 44 2.05 3.06 1.92
N SER A 45 3.00 3.53 2.72
CA SER A 45 2.79 4.51 3.78
C SER A 45 3.66 5.74 3.57
N ALA A 46 3.08 6.93 3.70
CA ALA A 46 3.82 8.20 3.68
C ALA A 46 3.59 8.97 4.98
N GLN A 47 4.65 9.58 5.52
CA GLN A 47 4.57 10.41 6.73
C GLN A 47 4.06 11.82 6.40
N LEU A 48 3.09 12.33 7.16
CA LEU A 48 2.50 13.67 6.98
C LEU A 48 3.15 14.75 7.85
N ASN A 49 4.49 14.77 7.91
CA ASN A 49 5.19 15.63 8.87
C ASN A 49 5.13 17.10 8.43
N THR A 50 4.88 18.01 9.38
CA THR A 50 5.29 19.41 9.25
C THR A 50 6.75 19.53 9.68
N ALA A 51 7.55 20.35 8.97
CA ALA A 51 8.99 20.46 9.17
C ALA A 51 9.44 20.73 10.63
N GLY A 52 8.57 21.25 11.50
CA GLY A 52 8.86 21.49 12.92
C GLY A 52 8.71 20.26 13.84
N ALA A 53 7.94 19.24 13.46
CA ALA A 53 7.70 18.06 14.30
C ALA A 53 8.93 17.14 14.42
N THR A 54 9.71 17.03 13.35
CA THR A 54 10.99 16.30 13.32
C THR A 54 12.06 16.99 14.18
N PHE A 55 11.98 18.31 14.39
CA PHE A 55 12.94 19.05 15.24
C PHE A 55 12.69 18.83 16.74
N LEU A 56 11.48 18.42 17.14
CA LEU A 56 11.09 18.22 18.54
C LEU A 56 11.01 16.74 18.96
N ASN A 57 11.48 15.80 18.13
CA ASN A 57 11.47 14.36 18.41
C ASN A 57 10.07 13.80 18.76
N LEU A 58 9.02 14.42 18.19
CA LEU A 58 7.61 14.04 18.39
C LEU A 58 7.12 13.11 17.27
N ASP A 59 7.98 12.18 16.83
CA ASP A 59 7.66 11.31 15.68
C ASP A 59 6.47 10.37 15.93
N TRP A 60 6.12 10.15 17.20
CA TRP A 60 4.94 9.41 17.63
C TRP A 60 3.61 10.14 17.39
N LEU A 61 3.65 11.44 17.10
CA LEU A 61 2.48 12.26 16.76
C LEU A 61 2.22 12.33 15.24
N ASN A 62 3.14 11.78 14.43
CA ASN A 62 3.03 11.84 12.99
C ASN A 62 2.00 10.82 12.49
N LYS A 63 0.85 11.35 12.03
CA LYS A 63 -0.11 10.56 11.27
C LYS A 63 0.56 10.11 9.96
N SER A 64 0.55 8.82 9.68
CA SER A 64 0.88 8.31 8.34
C SER A 64 -0.38 8.28 7.48
N ALA A 65 -0.25 8.64 6.21
CA ALA A 65 -1.26 8.40 5.19
C ALA A 65 -0.95 7.07 4.48
N THR A 66 -2.01 6.34 4.11
CA THR A 66 -1.87 5.28 3.11
C THR A 66 -1.75 5.93 1.74
N ILE A 67 -0.82 5.45 0.93
CA ILE A 67 -0.67 5.86 -0.46
C ILE A 67 -0.97 4.68 -1.38
N LEU A 68 -1.63 4.96 -2.51
CA LEU A 68 -1.82 4.02 -3.60
C LEU A 68 -1.06 4.53 -4.82
N ILE A 69 -0.09 3.74 -5.27
CA ILE A 69 0.78 4.05 -6.41
C ILE A 69 0.25 3.31 -7.62
N CYS A 70 -0.19 4.03 -8.64
CA CYS A 70 -0.71 3.44 -9.87
C CYS A 70 0.37 2.62 -10.58
N THR A 71 0.14 1.33 -10.81
CA THR A 71 1.14 0.45 -11.45
C THR A 71 1.43 0.79 -12.92
N ASN A 72 0.49 1.47 -13.59
CA ASN A 72 0.67 1.87 -14.99
C ASN A 72 1.43 3.19 -15.19
N CYS A 73 1.09 4.25 -14.44
CA CYS A 73 1.65 5.59 -14.69
C CYS A 73 2.35 6.22 -13.47
N GLY A 74 2.46 5.52 -12.35
CA GLY A 74 3.15 6.00 -11.15
C GLY A 74 2.44 7.12 -10.37
N LEU A 75 1.22 7.51 -10.76
CA LEU A 75 0.45 8.52 -10.00
C LEU A 75 0.19 8.00 -8.58
N ILE A 76 0.50 8.83 -7.59
CA ILE A 76 0.29 8.54 -6.17
C ILE A 76 -1.00 9.21 -5.70
N GLN A 77 -1.93 8.43 -5.16
CA GLN A 77 -3.15 8.91 -4.51
C GLN A 77 -3.02 8.71 -2.99
N TRP A 78 -3.34 9.75 -2.22
CA TRP A 78 -3.14 9.78 -0.77
C TRP A 78 -4.48 9.63 -0.07
N PHE A 79 -4.52 8.77 0.94
CA PHE A 79 -5.72 8.50 1.74
C PHE A 79 -5.38 8.56 3.23
N MET A 80 -6.17 9.35 3.98
CA MET A 80 -6.05 9.44 5.44
C MET A 80 -6.62 8.19 6.13
N GLU A 81 -7.68 7.63 5.58
CA GLU A 81 -8.22 6.33 5.96
C GLU A 81 -7.66 5.27 5.03
N SER A 82 -7.29 4.11 5.55
CA SER A 82 -6.71 3.04 4.75
C SER A 82 -7.73 2.50 3.74
N PRO A 83 -7.44 2.53 2.42
CA PRO A 83 -8.28 1.90 1.42
C PRO A 83 -8.41 0.39 1.65
N GLU A 84 -9.59 -0.16 1.38
CA GLU A 84 -9.85 -1.60 1.49
C GLU A 84 -9.37 -2.30 0.21
N LYS A 85 -8.66 -3.41 0.36
CA LYS A 85 -8.18 -4.22 -0.77
C LYS A 85 -9.27 -5.20 -1.22
N ILE A 86 -9.56 -5.24 -2.52
CA ILE A 86 -10.64 -6.04 -3.15
C ILE A 86 -10.14 -6.95 -4.27
#